data_AF-A0A9D3YAB5-F1
#
_entry.id   AF-A0A9D3YAB5-F1
#
_cell.length_a   1.000
_cell.length_b   1.000
_cell.length_c   1.000
_cell.angle_alpha   90.00
_cell.angle_beta   90.00
_cell.angle_gamma   90.00
#
_symmetry.space_group_name_H-M   'P 1'
#
loop_
_entity.id
_entity.type
_entity.pdbx_description
1 polymer ?
#
loop_
_entity_poly.entity_id
_entity_poly.type
_entity_poly.pdbx_seq_one_letter_code
_entity_poly.pdbx_strand_id
1 'polypeptide(L)'
;MTAFESAQREEILLYRILSNATHLMQSLDKGVFGALKQKWYAVARVHSRENPGAQIGKDSFAEKLKEAYILFYKPIILVNSFRASVIDIPGG
;
A
#
# COMPACT_ATOMS: atom_id res chain seq x y z
N MET A 1 -6.90 22.90 10.80
CA MET A 1 -6.67 21.70 11.63
C MET A 1 -5.58 20.90 10.95
N THR A 2 -4.45 20.74 11.61
CA THR A 2 -3.31 20.01 11.05
C THR A 2 -3.48 18.51 11.30
N ALA A 3 -2.77 17.67 10.54
CA ALA A 3 -2.80 16.22 10.75
C ALA A 3 -2.38 15.82 12.18
N PHE A 4 -1.49 16.60 12.81
CA PHE A 4 -1.00 16.36 14.16
C PHE A 4 -2.07 16.65 15.22
N GLU A 5 -2.76 17.78 15.10
CA GLU A 5 -3.88 18.15 15.99
C GLU A 5 -5.02 17.11 15.91
N SER A 6 -5.32 16.62 14.71
CA SER A 6 -6.29 15.54 14.52
C SER A 6 -5.83 14.25 15.19
N ALA A 7 -4.57 13.85 15.01
CA ALA A 7 -4.05 12.62 15.62
C ALA A 7 -4.10 12.68 17.16
N GLN A 8 -3.80 13.83 17.76
CA GLN A 8 -3.91 14.02 19.20
C GLN A 8 -5.35 13.87 19.71
N ARG A 9 -6.33 14.44 18.98
CA ARG A 9 -7.74 14.34 19.36
C ARG A 9 -8.28 12.91 19.25
N GLU A 10 -7.85 12.18 18.23
CA GLU A 10 -8.30 10.80 17.96
C GLU A 10 -7.43 9.74 18.66
N GLU A 11 -6.55 10.14 19.58
CA GLU A 11 -5.65 9.24 20.34
C GLU A 11 -4.76 8.35 19.44
N ILE A 12 -4.40 8.84 18.26
CA ILE A 12 -3.52 8.14 17.31
C ILE A 12 -2.06 8.40 17.67
N LEU A 13 -1.31 7.32 17.93
CA LEU A 13 0.13 7.38 18.13
C LEU A 13 0.86 7.65 16.82
N LEU A 14 1.64 8.73 16.78
CA LEU A 14 2.47 9.09 15.64
C LEU A 14 3.93 8.71 15.90
N TYR A 15 4.46 7.81 15.07
CA TYR A 15 5.86 7.41 15.11
C TYR A 15 6.69 8.23 14.12
N ARG A 16 7.79 8.80 14.61
CA ARG A 16 8.75 9.49 13.75
C ARG A 16 9.66 8.47 13.07
N ILE A 17 9.67 8.50 11.74
CA ILE A 17 10.55 7.67 10.92
C ILE A 17 11.75 8.51 10.47
N LEU A 18 12.92 7.89 10.36
CA LEU A 18 14.11 8.55 9.82
C LEU A 18 13.89 8.92 8.35
N SER A 19 14.36 10.11 7.95
CA SER A 19 14.38 10.52 6.55
C SER A 19 15.17 9.51 5.71
N ASN A 20 14.70 9.26 4.49
CA ASN A 20 15.32 8.32 3.52
C ASN A 20 15.36 6.84 3.96
N ALA A 21 14.67 6.45 5.03
CA ALA A 21 14.62 5.06 5.53
C ALA A 21 13.27 4.36 5.27
N THR A 22 12.42 4.91 4.39
CA THR A 22 11.06 4.38 4.13
C THR A 22 11.08 2.90 3.72
N HIS A 23 12.02 2.52 2.86
CA HIS A 23 12.22 1.15 2.39
C HIS A 23 12.56 0.14 3.50
N LEU A 24 13.04 0.60 4.66
CA LEU A 24 13.35 -0.25 5.82
C LEU A 24 12.25 -0.21 6.88
N MET A 25 11.66 0.97 7.10
CA MET A 25 10.83 1.24 8.27
C MET A 25 9.34 1.31 7.97
N GLN A 26 8.92 1.64 6.74
CA GLN A 26 7.50 1.72 6.39
C GLN A 26 7.00 0.39 5.85
N SER A 27 6.13 -0.29 6.61
CA SER A 27 5.58 -1.61 6.26
C SER A 27 4.87 -1.61 4.91
N LEU A 28 4.21 -0.48 4.57
CA LEU A 28 3.54 -0.33 3.29
C LEU A 28 4.53 -0.34 2.11
N ASP A 29 5.62 0.41 2.21
CA ASP A 29 6.65 0.49 1.18
C ASP A 29 7.41 -0.84 1.06
N LYS A 30 7.77 -1.43 2.20
CA LYS A 30 8.60 -2.64 2.27
C LYS A 30 7.94 -3.89 1.70
N GLY A 31 6.64 -4.09 1.92
CA GLY A 31 5.99 -5.36 1.58
C GLY A 31 4.64 -5.24 0.87
N VAL A 32 3.86 -4.21 1.15
CA VAL A 32 2.51 -4.06 0.58
C VAL A 32 2.56 -3.56 -0.86
N PHE A 33 3.24 -2.45 -1.11
CA PHE A 33 3.27 -1.82 -2.43
C PHE A 33 4.02 -2.64 -3.47
N GLY A 34 5.09 -3.35 -3.09
CA GLY A 34 5.79 -4.27 -3.98
C GLY A 34 4.86 -5.37 -4.52
N ALA A 35 4.15 -6.06 -3.63
CA ALA A 35 3.24 -7.13 -4.00
C ALA A 35 1.99 -6.60 -4.75
N LEU A 36 1.43 -5.46 -4.33
CA LEU A 36 0.31 -4.83 -5.02
C LEU A 36 0.69 -4.40 -6.44
N LYS A 37 1.89 -3.84 -6.64
CA LYS A 37 2.40 -3.42 -7.95
C LYS A 37 2.52 -4.58 -8.93
N GLN A 38 2.92 -5.77 -8.45
CA GLN A 38 2.92 -6.99 -9.27
C GLN A 38 1.51 -7.35 -9.76
N LYS A 39 0.50 -7.25 -8.89
CA LYS A 39 -0.91 -7.52 -9.27
C LYS A 39 -1.47 -6.44 -10.18
N TRP A 40 -1.11 -5.18 -9.95
CA TRP A 40 -1.43 -4.07 -10.84
C TRP A 40 -0.93 -4.33 -12.26
N TYR A 41 0.32 -4.74 -12.45
CA TYR A 41 0.84 -5.04 -13.77
C TYR A 41 0.12 -6.20 -14.46
N ALA A 42 -0.32 -7.21 -13.70
CA ALA A 42 -1.13 -8.30 -14.26
C ALA A 42 -2.49 -7.80 -14.76
N VAL A 43 -3.20 -7.00 -13.95
CA VAL A 43 -4.49 -6.41 -14.33
C VAL A 43 -4.34 -5.47 -15.52
N ALA A 44 -3.34 -4.58 -15.50
CA ALA A 44 -3.08 -3.66 -16.60
C ALA A 44 -2.78 -4.42 -17.91
N ARG A 45 -2.00 -5.51 -17.85
CA ARG A 45 -1.71 -6.35 -19.01
C ARG A 45 -2.96 -7.03 -19.58
N VAL A 46 -3.84 -7.54 -18.72
CA VAL A 46 -5.13 -8.12 -19.16
C VAL A 46 -5.98 -7.04 -19.83
N HIS A 47 -6.11 -5.87 -19.20
CA HIS A 47 -6.89 -4.77 -19.74
C HIS A 47 -6.39 -4.31 -21.12
N SER A 48 -5.07 -4.13 -21.29
CA SER A 48 -4.49 -3.74 -22.59
C SER A 48 -4.68 -4.81 -23.68
N ARG A 49 -4.74 -6.10 -23.31
CA ARG A 49 -4.99 -7.18 -24.26
C ARG A 49 -6.46 -7.23 -24.69
N GLU A 50 -7.38 -7.03 -23.75
CA GLU A 50 -8.83 -7.07 -24.00
C GLU A 50 -9.35 -5.78 -24.65
N ASN A 51 -8.66 -4.66 -24.44
CA ASN A 51 -9.02 -3.35 -24.97
C ASN A 51 -7.83 -2.72 -25.70
N PRO A 52 -7.45 -3.23 -26.90
CA PRO A 52 -6.33 -2.69 -27.65
C PRO A 52 -6.50 -1.19 -27.92
N GLY A 53 -5.50 -0.39 -27.57
CA GLY A 53 -5.51 1.07 -27.76
C GLY A 53 -6.25 1.86 -26.67
N ALA A 54 -6.99 1.21 -25.77
CA ALA A 54 -7.59 1.86 -24.62
C ALA A 54 -6.57 1.99 -23.49
N GLN A 55 -6.48 3.18 -22.90
CA GLN A 55 -5.65 3.45 -21.73
C GLN A 55 -6.49 3.41 -20.45
N ILE A 56 -5.89 2.99 -19.34
CA ILE A 56 -6.51 3.15 -18.02
C ILE A 56 -6.44 4.63 -17.65
N GLY A 57 -7.58 5.31 -17.76
CA GLY A 57 -7.74 6.73 -17.42
C GLY A 57 -8.26 6.93 -16.00
N LYS A 58 -8.57 8.17 -15.64
CA LYS A 58 -9.12 8.52 -14.32
C LYS A 58 -10.42 7.78 -14.01
N ASP A 59 -11.25 7.55 -15.03
CA ASP A 59 -12.58 6.95 -14.88
C ASP A 59 -12.52 5.44 -14.63
N SER A 60 -11.50 4.75 -15.15
CA SER A 60 -11.33 3.30 -15.00
C SER A 60 -10.23 2.89 -14.01
N PHE A 61 -9.41 3.84 -13.56
CA PHE A 61 -8.31 3.58 -12.64
C PHE A 61 -8.78 2.95 -11.33
N ALA A 62 -9.80 3.52 -10.68
CA ALA A 62 -10.28 3.04 -9.39
C ALA A 62 -10.79 1.60 -9.46
N GLU A 63 -11.50 1.26 -10.54
CA GLU A 63 -12.00 -0.09 -10.79
C GLU A 63 -10.86 -1.09 -10.99
N LYS A 64 -9.88 -0.76 -11.84
CA LYS A 64 -8.73 -1.63 -12.09
C LYS A 64 -7.81 -1.75 -10.87
N LEU A 65 -7.70 -0.69 -10.07
CA LEU A 65 -6.97 -0.75 -8.80
C LEU A 65 -7.67 -1.67 -7.80
N LYS A 66 -9.01 -1.63 -7.73
CA LYS A 66 -9.80 -2.56 -6.91
C LYS A 66 -9.57 -4.02 -7.31
N GLU A 67 -9.57 -4.33 -8.61
CA GLU A 67 -9.24 -5.68 -9.10
C GLU A 67 -7.85 -6.12 -8.64
N ALA A 68 -6.84 -5.25 -8.81
CA ALA A 68 -5.47 -5.52 -8.37
C ALA A 68 -5.40 -5.73 -6.85
N TYR A 69 -6.14 -4.93 -6.07
CA TYR A 69 -6.21 -5.01 -4.61
C TYR A 69 -6.80 -6.34 -4.15
N ILE A 70 -7.90 -6.81 -4.76
CA ILE A 70 -8.54 -8.08 -4.41
C ILE A 70 -7.59 -9.25 -4.69
N LEU A 71 -6.85 -9.22 -5.81
CA LEU A 71 -5.84 -10.24 -6.14
C LEU A 71 -4.63 -10.22 -5.21
N PHE A 72 -4.31 -9.05 -4.67
CA PHE A 72 -3.22 -8.83 -3.74
C PHE A 72 -3.59 -9.26 -2.32
N TYR A 73 -4.80 -8.93 -1.87
CA TYR A 73 -5.15 -8.96 -0.46
C TYR A 73 -5.12 -10.38 0.11
N LYS A 74 -4.11 -10.61 0.95
CA LYS A 74 -4.03 -11.77 1.85
C LYS A 74 -3.56 -11.26 3.21
N PRO A 75 -4.29 -11.54 4.31
CA PRO A 75 -3.92 -11.05 5.64
C PRO A 75 -2.46 -11.34 6.03
N ILE A 76 -1.95 -12.52 5.62
CA ILE A 76 -0.56 -12.92 5.88
C ILE A 76 0.48 -11.99 5.24
N ILE A 77 0.18 -11.37 4.09
CA ILE A 77 1.11 -10.44 3.43
C ILE A 77 1.23 -9.16 4.27
N LEU A 78 0.11 -8.67 4.82
CA LEU A 78 0.12 -7.52 5.72
C LEU A 78 0.92 -7.86 6.98
N VAL A 79 0.57 -8.94 7.68
CA VAL A 79 1.25 -9.35 8.92
C VAL A 79 2.76 -9.48 8.72
N ASN A 80 3.19 -10.15 7.65
CA ASN A 80 4.62 -10.32 7.36
C ASN A 80 5.31 -8.98 7.02
N SER A 81 4.62 -8.07 6.32
CA SER A 81 5.17 -6.75 5.99
C SER A 81 5.41 -5.90 7.25
N PHE A 82 4.47 -5.95 8.20
CA PHE A 82 4.59 -5.25 9.48
C PHE A 82 5.65 -5.88 10.40
N ARG A 83 5.73 -7.22 10.47
CA ARG A 83 6.81 -7.91 11.20
C ARG A 83 8.20 -7.62 10.64
N ALA A 84 8.31 -7.48 9.33
CA ALA A 84 9.59 -7.21 8.69
C ALA A 84 10.01 -5.75 8.83
N SER A 85 9.08 -4.80 8.98
CA SER A 85 9.41 -3.39 9.19
C SER A 85 9.95 -3.14 10.60
N VAL A 86 10.95 -2.25 10.70
CA VAL A 86 11.65 -1.92 11.97
C VAL A 86 10.80 -1.09 12.94
N ILE A 87 9.48 -1.04 12.77
CA ILE A 87 8.59 -0.49 13.80
C ILE A 87 8.41 -1.61 14.83
N ASP A 88 9.46 -1.82 15.62
CA ASP A 88 9.39 -2.59 16.84
C ASP A 88 8.53 -1.76 17.82
N ILE A 89 7.34 -2.26 18.13
CA ILE A 89 6.48 -1.67 19.15
C ILE A 89 7.04 -2.17 20.48
N PRO A 90 7.69 -1.32 21.30
CA PRO A 90 8.24 -1.80 22.55
C PRO A 90 7.09 -2.20 23.47
N GLY A 91 6.97 -3.49 23.80
CA GLY A 91 6.04 -4.00 24.81
C GLY A 91 4.84 -4.83 24.32
N GLY A 92 4.94 -5.50 23.16
CA GLY A 92 4.02 -6.58 22.78
C GLY A 92 4.36 -7.91 23.44
#